data_AF-A0A4Q3S2H6-F1
#
_entry.id   AF-A0A4Q3S2H6-F1
#
_cell.length_a   1.000
_cell.length_b   1.000
_cell.length_c   1.000
_cell.angle_alpha   90.00
_cell.angle_beta   90.00
_cell.angle_gamma   90.00
#
_symmetry.space_group_name_H-M   'P 1'
#
loop_
_entity.id
_entity.type
_entity.pdbx_description
1 polymer ?
#
loop_
_entity_poly.entity_id
_entity_poly.type
_entity_poly.pdbx_seq_one_letter_code
_entity_poly.pdbx_strand_id
1 'polypeptide(L)'
;TIPISQLQRSELRGRYLEYAKGGPEQARIAGDALFGLENGFKVFYGRQLTLNDRGFMNAKRAAEAELRAKVKADPALSARLGDPWADVAQAQAAYRDNWLEYRQLETEAGGGARLYGWAQTLVRAAREKAKPAAERSADYSDAALARMERGLMANTPLIAPIDQLKLEHWLLKTREYLTVDHPGVKMTLGKESPQGLAARLVTGSKLGDPAVRQALWDGGLAAVEASDDPMIRFLLATEAQGRALKKVWESQVTAPVDSAAERIAQARFAIYGESVYPDATFSLRLSYGKVAGWTERGNPVPAFTKVGGTFDRATGEAPFALPKSWLDNRARLNAATVFDYTTTNDIIGGNSGSPVIDAQGRVIGAAFDGNIHSLGGAYGYDGEVNRTVAVSTAVITEALVKVYGMDGLVKELTGK
;
A
#
# COMPACT_ATOMS: atom_id res chain seq x y z
N THR A 1 -2.04 3.01 -15.60
CA THR A 1 -2.76 2.61 -14.38
C THR A 1 -2.71 3.66 -13.28
N ILE A 2 -1.52 4.20 -12.96
CA ILE A 2 -1.36 5.23 -11.92
C ILE A 2 -2.25 6.47 -12.13
N PRO A 3 -2.35 7.08 -13.34
CA PRO A 3 -3.15 8.29 -13.50
C PRO A 3 -4.63 8.12 -13.10
N ILE A 4 -5.29 7.05 -13.59
CA ILE A 4 -6.68 6.74 -13.25
C ILE A 4 -6.83 6.49 -11.74
N SER A 5 -5.89 5.75 -11.14
CA SER A 5 -5.93 5.45 -9.71
C SER A 5 -5.75 6.72 -8.86
N GLN A 6 -4.88 7.64 -9.28
CA GLN A 6 -4.66 8.92 -8.59
C GLN A 6 -5.86 9.87 -8.68
N LEU A 7 -6.55 9.90 -9.83
CA LEU A 7 -7.80 10.67 -9.96
C LEU A 7 -8.85 10.18 -8.97
N GLN A 8 -9.06 8.87 -8.89
CA GLN A 8 -10.00 8.26 -7.94
C GLN A 8 -9.57 8.48 -6.48
N ARG A 9 -8.28 8.36 -6.15
CA ARG A 9 -7.78 8.67 -4.79
C ARG A 9 -7.99 10.14 -4.42
N SER A 10 -7.76 11.06 -5.36
CA SER A 10 -7.96 12.50 -5.14
C SER A 10 -9.43 12.82 -4.85
N GLU A 11 -10.36 12.21 -5.60
CA GLU A 11 -11.79 12.41 -5.36
C GLU A 11 -12.22 11.84 -4.00
N LEU A 12 -11.81 10.61 -3.67
CA LEU A 12 -12.12 10.00 -2.37
C LEU A 12 -11.53 10.81 -1.21
N ARG A 13 -10.35 11.40 -1.39
CA ARG A 13 -9.72 12.30 -0.42
C ARG A 13 -10.59 13.52 -0.19
N GLY A 14 -11.13 14.12 -1.25
CA GLY A 14 -12.09 15.22 -1.15
C GLY A 14 -13.34 14.84 -0.35
N ARG A 15 -13.88 13.62 -0.55
CA ARG A 15 -15.04 13.13 0.20
C ARG A 15 -14.75 12.94 1.69
N TYR A 16 -13.58 12.43 2.05
CA TYR A 16 -13.18 12.31 3.46
C TYR A 16 -12.95 13.65 4.13
N LEU A 17 -12.30 14.58 3.43
CA LEU A 17 -12.12 15.94 3.93
C LEU A 17 -13.46 16.64 4.13
N GLU A 18 -14.41 16.46 3.21
CA GLU A 18 -15.75 17.00 3.36
C GLU A 18 -16.50 16.38 4.54
N TYR A 19 -16.44 15.06 4.70
CA TYR A 19 -17.01 14.38 5.86
C TYR A 19 -16.41 14.91 7.18
N ALA A 20 -15.09 15.08 7.23
CA ALA A 20 -14.37 15.58 8.39
C ALA A 20 -14.78 17.00 8.81
N LYS A 21 -15.29 17.84 7.88
CA LYS A 21 -15.84 19.17 8.21
C LYS A 21 -17.13 19.12 9.03
N GLY A 22 -17.78 17.96 9.13
CA GLY A 22 -18.98 17.77 9.93
C GLY A 22 -18.78 17.99 11.44
N GLY A 23 -17.54 18.00 11.93
CA GLY A 23 -17.21 18.27 13.32
C GLY A 23 -16.02 17.44 13.83
N PRO A 24 -15.60 17.66 15.09
CA PRO A 24 -14.45 16.94 15.68
C PRO A 24 -14.60 15.42 15.65
N GLU A 25 -15.81 14.89 15.84
CA GLU A 25 -16.05 13.45 15.82
C GLU A 25 -15.93 12.87 14.40
N GLN A 26 -16.45 13.56 13.39
CA GLN A 26 -16.31 13.16 11.99
C GLN A 26 -14.85 13.22 11.53
N ALA A 27 -14.11 14.25 11.96
CA ALA A 27 -12.68 14.34 11.73
C ALA A 27 -11.92 13.17 12.38
N ARG A 28 -12.27 12.80 13.62
CA ARG A 28 -11.72 11.63 14.31
C ARG A 28 -12.03 10.32 13.57
N ILE A 29 -13.28 10.13 13.13
CA ILE A 29 -13.74 8.97 12.38
C ILE A 29 -13.01 8.82 11.04
N ALA A 30 -12.79 9.92 10.32
CA ALA A 30 -12.12 9.91 9.02
C ALA A 30 -10.59 9.84 9.11
N GLY A 31 -10.00 10.17 10.26
CA GLY A 31 -8.56 10.36 10.44
C GLY A 31 -7.70 9.24 9.88
N ASP A 32 -7.92 8.00 10.31
CA ASP A 32 -7.14 6.84 9.87
C ASP A 32 -7.30 6.56 8.36
N ALA A 33 -8.53 6.67 7.86
CA ALA A 33 -8.84 6.42 6.45
C ALA A 33 -8.22 7.50 5.55
N LEU A 34 -8.28 8.76 5.98
CA LEU A 34 -7.67 9.90 5.31
C LEU A 34 -6.15 9.76 5.31
N PHE A 35 -5.54 9.45 6.45
CA PHE A 35 -4.10 9.24 6.56
C PHE A 35 -3.59 8.15 5.60
N GLY A 36 -4.23 6.97 5.60
CA GLY A 36 -3.86 5.89 4.69
C GLY A 36 -4.02 6.27 3.22
N LEU A 37 -5.10 6.99 2.88
CA LEU A 37 -5.37 7.46 1.52
C LEU A 37 -4.36 8.50 1.06
N GLU A 38 -4.03 9.48 1.90
CA GLU A 38 -3.06 10.54 1.62
C GLU A 38 -1.65 9.97 1.48
N ASN A 39 -1.27 9.02 2.33
CA ASN A 39 0.01 8.33 2.17
C ASN A 39 0.09 7.58 0.84
N GLY A 40 -0.96 6.83 0.47
CA GLY A 40 -1.04 6.19 -0.83
C GLY A 40 -0.98 7.21 -1.99
N PHE A 41 -1.73 8.31 -1.89
CA PHE A 41 -1.72 9.39 -2.88
C PHE A 41 -0.32 9.98 -3.06
N LYS A 42 0.38 10.29 -1.94
CA LYS A 42 1.77 10.78 -1.93
C LYS A 42 2.69 9.83 -2.69
N VAL A 43 2.67 8.53 -2.33
CA VAL A 43 3.52 7.51 -2.95
C VAL A 43 3.32 7.43 -4.45
N PHE A 44 2.08 7.29 -4.91
CA PHE A 44 1.79 7.14 -6.34
C PHE A 44 2.00 8.43 -7.14
N TYR A 45 1.83 9.60 -6.51
CA TYR A 45 2.18 10.88 -7.11
C TYR A 45 3.69 10.94 -7.39
N GLY A 46 4.54 10.62 -6.41
CA GLY A 46 6.00 10.58 -6.61
C GLY A 46 6.42 9.58 -7.67
N ARG A 47 5.85 8.36 -7.66
CA ARG A 47 6.06 7.36 -8.72
C ARG A 47 5.69 7.87 -10.10
N GLN A 48 4.57 8.58 -10.23
CA GLN A 48 4.15 9.17 -11.49
C GLN A 48 5.13 10.24 -11.98
N LEU A 49 5.65 11.08 -11.08
CA LEU A 49 6.66 12.08 -11.44
C LEU A 49 7.92 11.41 -12.00
N THR A 50 8.43 10.36 -11.35
CA THR A 50 9.59 9.60 -11.83
C THR A 50 9.36 8.97 -13.20
N LEU A 51 8.20 8.34 -13.42
CA LEU A 51 7.87 7.73 -14.71
C LEU A 51 7.62 8.74 -15.83
N ASN A 52 7.30 9.99 -15.48
CA ASN A 52 7.15 11.10 -16.42
C ASN A 52 8.50 11.77 -16.74
N ASP A 53 9.54 11.53 -15.94
CA ASP A 53 10.87 12.08 -16.20
C ASP A 53 11.51 11.41 -17.42
N ARG A 54 11.85 12.22 -18.42
CA ARG A 54 12.41 11.73 -19.68
C ARG A 54 13.81 11.15 -19.49
N GLY A 55 14.62 11.75 -18.63
CA GLY A 55 15.99 11.29 -18.36
C GLY A 55 15.97 9.90 -17.75
N PHE A 56 15.17 9.70 -16.71
CA PHE A 56 14.93 8.44 -16.05
C PHE A 56 14.43 7.36 -17.03
N MET A 57 13.39 7.66 -17.80
CA MET A 57 12.84 6.68 -18.75
C MET A 57 13.82 6.34 -19.89
N ASN A 58 14.63 7.31 -20.35
CA ASN A 58 15.68 7.05 -21.33
C ASN A 58 16.78 6.16 -20.74
N ALA A 59 17.19 6.39 -19.49
CA ALA A 59 18.15 5.53 -18.80
C ALA A 59 17.63 4.08 -18.67
N LYS A 60 16.34 3.89 -18.38
CA LYS A 60 15.72 2.55 -18.34
C LYS A 60 15.72 1.87 -19.71
N ARG A 61 15.38 2.58 -20.78
CA ARG A 61 15.45 2.04 -22.15
C ARG A 61 16.87 1.66 -22.54
N ALA A 62 17.86 2.50 -22.19
CA ALA A 62 19.27 2.22 -22.45
C ALA A 62 19.74 0.96 -21.71
N ALA A 63 19.41 0.83 -20.41
CA ALA A 63 19.76 -0.34 -19.62
C ALA A 63 19.11 -1.63 -20.14
N GLU A 64 17.86 -1.56 -20.62
CA GLU A 64 17.20 -2.70 -21.25
C GLU A 64 17.86 -3.08 -22.59
N ALA A 65 18.16 -2.09 -23.44
CA ALA A 65 18.82 -2.32 -24.72
C ALA A 65 20.21 -2.94 -24.53
N GLU A 66 20.97 -2.48 -23.54
CA GLU A 66 22.27 -3.03 -23.18
C GLU A 66 22.15 -4.50 -22.74
N LEU A 67 21.21 -4.82 -21.84
CA LEU A 67 21.00 -6.19 -21.39
C LEU A 67 20.61 -7.11 -22.55
N ARG A 68 19.67 -6.68 -23.42
CA ARG A 68 19.27 -7.43 -24.60
C ARG A 68 20.46 -7.69 -25.53
N ALA A 69 21.30 -6.68 -25.78
CA ALA A 69 22.48 -6.81 -26.62
C ALA A 69 23.49 -7.81 -26.04
N LYS A 70 23.74 -7.75 -24.73
CA LYS A 70 24.63 -8.69 -24.02
C LYS A 70 24.11 -10.13 -24.05
N VAL A 71 22.80 -10.34 -23.86
CA VAL A 71 22.18 -11.67 -23.99
C VAL A 71 22.30 -12.20 -25.42
N LYS A 72 22.03 -11.37 -26.42
CA LYS A 72 22.16 -11.77 -27.83
C LYS A 72 23.60 -12.13 -28.23
N ALA A 73 24.60 -11.51 -27.60
CA ALA A 73 26.00 -11.80 -27.84
C ALA A 73 26.46 -13.16 -27.28
N ASP A 74 25.68 -13.79 -26.41
CA ASP A 74 25.90 -15.15 -25.90
C ASP A 74 24.84 -16.10 -26.48
N PRO A 75 25.17 -16.89 -27.52
CA PRO A 75 24.21 -17.79 -28.16
C PRO A 75 23.63 -18.85 -27.23
N ALA A 76 24.40 -19.34 -26.25
CA ALA A 76 23.93 -20.35 -25.30
C ALA A 76 22.91 -19.75 -24.32
N LEU A 77 23.19 -18.55 -23.83
CA LEU A 77 22.26 -17.80 -22.97
C LEU A 77 20.99 -17.42 -23.73
N SER A 78 21.13 -16.91 -24.96
CA SER A 78 20.01 -16.56 -25.83
C SER A 78 19.11 -17.77 -26.12
N ALA A 79 19.69 -18.92 -26.48
CA ALA A 79 18.93 -20.14 -26.73
C ALA A 79 18.19 -20.65 -25.47
N ARG A 80 18.81 -20.52 -24.29
CA ARG A 80 18.21 -20.96 -23.02
C ARG A 80 17.05 -20.07 -22.57
N LEU A 81 17.15 -18.75 -22.77
CA LEU A 81 16.15 -17.80 -22.26
C LEU A 81 15.01 -17.53 -23.26
N GLY A 82 15.24 -17.75 -24.56
CA GLY A 82 14.30 -17.34 -25.59
C GLY A 82 14.17 -15.81 -25.65
N ASP A 83 12.95 -15.31 -25.90
CA ASP A 83 12.66 -13.87 -25.93
C ASP A 83 11.66 -13.47 -24.84
N PRO A 84 12.09 -13.37 -23.57
CA PRO A 84 11.18 -12.99 -22.49
C PRO A 84 10.68 -11.54 -22.64
N TRP A 85 11.36 -10.68 -23.41
CA TRP A 85 10.88 -9.33 -23.64
C TRP A 85 9.69 -9.28 -24.58
N ALA A 86 9.66 -10.13 -25.61
CA ALA A 86 8.50 -10.29 -26.46
C ALA A 86 7.30 -10.82 -25.67
N ASP A 87 7.52 -11.78 -24.76
CA ASP A 87 6.47 -12.33 -23.89
C ASP A 87 5.86 -11.25 -22.99
N VAL A 88 6.68 -10.38 -22.38
CA VAL A 88 6.18 -9.21 -21.63
C VAL A 88 5.41 -8.27 -22.54
N ALA A 89 5.92 -7.96 -23.74
CA ALA A 89 5.26 -7.04 -24.67
C ALA A 89 3.87 -7.56 -25.09
N GLN A 90 3.73 -8.86 -25.32
CA GLN A 90 2.46 -9.51 -25.62
C GLN A 90 1.50 -9.43 -24.42
N ALA A 91 1.96 -9.79 -23.21
CA ALA A 91 1.15 -9.71 -22.00
C ALA A 91 0.70 -8.28 -21.69
N GLN A 92 1.49 -7.26 -22.04
CA GLN A 92 1.12 -5.85 -21.89
C GLN A 92 -0.06 -5.42 -22.77
N ALA A 93 -0.34 -6.11 -23.89
CA ALA A 93 -1.56 -5.86 -24.66
C ALA A 93 -2.79 -6.30 -23.86
N ALA A 94 -2.81 -7.56 -23.40
CA ALA A 94 -3.88 -8.09 -22.56
C ALA A 94 -4.04 -7.29 -21.25
N TYR A 95 -2.94 -6.82 -20.67
CA TYR A 95 -2.96 -5.92 -19.52
C TYR A 95 -3.79 -4.66 -19.83
N ARG A 96 -3.48 -3.96 -20.93
CA ARG A 96 -4.16 -2.69 -21.26
C ARG A 96 -5.65 -2.89 -21.52
N ASP A 97 -6.01 -3.97 -22.21
CA ASP A 97 -7.38 -4.25 -22.61
C ASP A 97 -8.26 -4.66 -21.42
N ASN A 98 -7.71 -5.44 -20.49
CA ASN A 98 -8.48 -6.00 -19.37
C ASN A 98 -8.34 -5.22 -18.06
N TRP A 99 -7.32 -4.36 -17.89
CA TRP A 99 -6.97 -3.79 -16.59
C TRP A 99 -8.12 -3.00 -15.96
N LEU A 100 -8.83 -2.20 -16.75
CA LEU A 100 -9.86 -1.31 -16.19
C LEU A 100 -11.04 -2.13 -15.63
N GLU A 101 -11.50 -3.14 -16.37
CA GLU A 101 -12.58 -4.03 -15.94
C GLU A 101 -12.13 -4.88 -14.75
N TYR A 102 -10.98 -5.54 -14.85
CA TYR A 102 -10.41 -6.35 -13.77
C TYR A 102 -10.20 -5.52 -12.49
N ARG A 103 -9.76 -4.27 -12.63
CA ARG A 103 -9.65 -3.35 -11.50
C ARG A 103 -10.99 -3.09 -10.84
N GLN A 104 -11.98 -2.65 -11.61
CA GLN A 104 -13.24 -2.20 -11.04
C GLN A 104 -14.10 -3.34 -10.47
N LEU A 105 -14.03 -4.53 -11.07
CA LEU A 105 -14.89 -5.66 -10.70
C LEU A 105 -14.21 -6.74 -9.86
N GLU A 106 -12.87 -6.70 -9.71
CA GLU A 106 -12.13 -7.65 -8.88
C GLU A 106 -11.13 -6.98 -7.92
N THR A 107 -10.05 -6.36 -8.41
CA THR A 107 -8.94 -5.97 -7.50
C THR A 107 -9.23 -4.77 -6.60
N GLU A 108 -10.11 -3.86 -7.03
CA GLU A 108 -10.59 -2.72 -6.25
C GLU A 108 -12.09 -2.85 -5.92
N ALA A 109 -12.66 -4.05 -6.09
CA ALA A 109 -14.06 -4.30 -5.78
C ALA A 109 -14.36 -3.98 -4.30
N GLY A 110 -15.45 -3.25 -4.06
CA GLY A 110 -15.80 -2.74 -2.74
C GLY A 110 -15.04 -1.49 -2.29
N GLY A 111 -14.08 -0.97 -3.07
CA GLY A 111 -13.37 0.28 -2.77
C GLY A 111 -12.54 0.26 -1.48
N GLY A 112 -12.17 -0.94 -1.00
CA GLY A 112 -11.51 -1.14 0.28
C GLY A 112 -12.41 -0.93 1.50
N ALA A 113 -13.73 -1.03 1.35
CA ALA A 113 -14.67 -1.08 2.46
C ALA A 113 -14.50 -2.40 3.23
N ARG A 114 -14.44 -2.30 4.56
CA ARG A 114 -14.21 -3.46 5.44
C ARG A 114 -15.37 -4.44 5.38
N LEU A 115 -16.59 -3.93 5.38
CA LEU A 115 -17.84 -4.70 5.30
C LEU A 115 -17.90 -5.57 4.04
N TYR A 116 -17.51 -5.01 2.90
CA TYR A 116 -17.39 -5.76 1.64
C TYR A 116 -16.30 -6.83 1.73
N GLY A 117 -15.13 -6.49 2.29
CA GLY A 117 -14.03 -7.44 2.49
C GLY A 117 -14.41 -8.66 3.34
N TRP A 118 -15.18 -8.45 4.42
CA TRP A 118 -15.71 -9.56 5.22
C TRP A 118 -16.67 -10.45 4.43
N ALA A 119 -17.63 -9.85 3.71
CA ALA A 119 -18.56 -10.61 2.88
C ALA A 119 -17.85 -11.39 1.77
N GLN A 120 -16.89 -10.77 1.09
CA GLN A 120 -16.10 -11.40 0.04
C GLN A 120 -15.33 -12.60 0.60
N THR A 121 -14.69 -12.44 1.76
CA THR A 121 -13.97 -13.53 2.44
C THR A 121 -14.91 -14.68 2.78
N LEU A 122 -16.06 -14.39 3.42
CA LEU A 122 -17.04 -15.41 3.79
C LEU A 122 -17.57 -16.18 2.58
N VAL A 123 -18.01 -15.47 1.54
CA VAL A 123 -18.58 -16.08 0.34
C VAL A 123 -17.56 -16.95 -0.39
N ARG A 124 -16.34 -16.44 -0.60
CA ARG A 124 -15.31 -17.18 -1.33
C ARG A 124 -14.75 -18.34 -0.51
N ALA A 125 -14.44 -18.12 0.77
CA ALA A 125 -13.94 -19.19 1.63
C ALA A 125 -14.97 -20.31 1.79
N ALA A 126 -16.26 -20.00 1.89
CA ALA A 126 -17.31 -21.03 1.95
C ALA A 126 -17.34 -21.90 0.68
N ARG A 127 -17.23 -21.28 -0.51
CA ARG A 127 -17.16 -21.99 -1.80
C ARG A 127 -15.88 -22.83 -1.93
N GLU A 128 -14.75 -22.35 -1.44
CA GLU A 128 -13.48 -23.08 -1.50
C GLU A 128 -13.41 -24.20 -0.43
N LYS A 129 -13.93 -23.98 0.77
CA LYS A 129 -14.05 -25.01 1.82
C LYS A 129 -14.90 -26.21 1.37
N ALA A 130 -15.88 -25.99 0.50
CA ALA A 130 -16.72 -27.04 -0.08
C ALA A 130 -15.99 -27.93 -1.11
N LYS A 131 -14.80 -27.52 -1.59
CA LYS A 131 -13.96 -28.31 -2.49
C LYS A 131 -12.98 -29.20 -1.72
N PRO A 132 -12.55 -30.33 -2.30
CA PRO A 132 -11.38 -31.06 -1.83
C PRO A 132 -10.15 -30.15 -1.74
N ALA A 133 -9.30 -30.34 -0.73
CA ALA A 133 -8.15 -29.46 -0.49
C ALA A 133 -7.22 -29.32 -1.72
N ALA A 134 -7.04 -30.40 -2.50
CA ALA A 134 -6.24 -30.39 -3.73
C ALA A 134 -6.84 -29.57 -4.89
N GLU A 135 -8.14 -29.25 -4.83
CA GLU A 135 -8.86 -28.49 -5.86
C GLU A 135 -9.09 -27.02 -5.47
N ARG A 136 -8.69 -26.63 -4.25
CA ARG A 136 -8.81 -25.24 -3.79
C ARG A 136 -7.79 -24.36 -4.50
N SER A 137 -8.17 -23.10 -4.71
CA SER A 137 -7.20 -22.08 -5.10
C SER A 137 -6.12 -21.91 -4.01
N ALA A 138 -4.88 -21.63 -4.41
CA ALA A 138 -3.76 -21.41 -3.49
C ALA A 138 -4.04 -20.32 -2.44
N ASP A 139 -4.87 -19.35 -2.78
CA ASP A 139 -5.35 -18.27 -1.89
C ASP A 139 -6.15 -18.80 -0.68
N TYR A 140 -6.61 -20.06 -0.73
CA TYR A 140 -7.46 -20.72 0.28
C TYR A 140 -6.85 -22.05 0.77
N SER A 141 -5.51 -22.10 0.84
CA SER A 141 -4.80 -23.14 1.62
C SER A 141 -5.26 -23.15 3.08
N ASP A 142 -5.05 -24.26 3.80
CA ASP A 142 -5.48 -24.37 5.21
C ASP A 142 -4.86 -23.28 6.09
N ALA A 143 -3.59 -22.92 5.84
CA ALA A 143 -2.93 -21.81 6.53
C ALA A 143 -3.58 -20.45 6.23
N ALA A 144 -3.99 -20.22 4.97
CA ALA A 144 -4.70 -19.01 4.57
C ALA A 144 -6.10 -18.94 5.18
N LEU A 145 -6.85 -20.06 5.18
CA LEU A 145 -8.17 -20.16 5.81
C LEU A 145 -8.10 -19.88 7.31
N ALA A 146 -7.11 -20.45 8.03
CA ALA A 146 -6.92 -20.18 9.44
C ALA A 146 -6.60 -18.70 9.73
N ARG A 147 -5.86 -18.03 8.83
CA ARG A 147 -5.61 -16.58 8.94
C ARG A 147 -6.88 -15.77 8.67
N MET A 148 -7.66 -16.14 7.66
CA MET A 148 -8.93 -15.48 7.32
C MET A 148 -9.94 -15.58 8.47
N GLU A 149 -10.08 -16.75 9.07
CA GLU A 149 -10.92 -16.99 10.24
C GLU A 149 -10.57 -16.05 11.39
N ARG A 150 -9.29 -16.01 11.81
CA ARG A 150 -8.84 -15.08 12.86
C ARG A 150 -9.17 -13.62 12.54
N GLY A 151 -9.03 -13.20 11.28
CA GLY A 151 -9.38 -11.86 10.83
C GLY A 151 -10.88 -11.56 10.88
N LEU A 152 -11.72 -12.56 10.55
CA LEU A 152 -13.17 -12.46 10.63
C LEU A 152 -13.68 -12.40 12.08
N MET A 153 -12.98 -13.03 13.03
CA MET A 153 -13.39 -13.04 14.44
C MET A 153 -12.82 -11.90 15.25
N ALA A 154 -11.88 -11.13 14.69
CA ALA A 154 -11.38 -9.92 15.33
C ALA A 154 -12.54 -8.95 15.60
N ASN A 155 -12.62 -8.47 16.84
CA ASN A 155 -13.58 -7.46 17.28
C ASN A 155 -13.14 -6.05 16.84
N THR A 156 -12.91 -5.89 15.55
CA THR A 156 -12.55 -4.61 14.93
C THR A 156 -13.83 -3.85 14.62
N PRO A 157 -14.06 -2.66 15.23
CA PRO A 157 -15.29 -1.90 15.01
C PRO A 157 -15.52 -1.57 13.54
N LEU A 158 -16.78 -1.70 13.08
CA LEU A 158 -17.20 -1.20 11.79
C LEU A 158 -17.32 0.33 11.83
N ILE A 159 -16.60 1.00 10.95
CA ILE A 159 -16.74 2.45 10.76
C ILE A 159 -17.70 2.70 9.60
N ALA A 160 -18.99 2.52 9.85
CA ALA A 160 -20.03 2.48 8.82
C ALA A 160 -20.04 3.69 7.86
N PRO A 161 -19.90 4.95 8.31
CA PRO A 161 -19.86 6.10 7.41
C PRO A 161 -18.70 6.05 6.41
N ILE A 162 -17.52 5.58 6.83
CA ILE A 162 -16.34 5.49 5.97
C ILE A 162 -16.49 4.35 4.95
N ASP A 163 -17.03 3.21 5.37
CA ASP A 163 -17.32 2.10 4.48
C ASP A 163 -18.39 2.46 3.44
N GLN A 164 -19.43 3.21 3.84
CA GLN A 164 -20.42 3.74 2.91
C GLN A 164 -19.76 4.66 1.87
N LEU A 165 -18.96 5.65 2.30
CA LEU A 165 -18.26 6.55 1.36
C LEU A 165 -17.36 5.79 0.37
N LYS A 166 -16.68 4.73 0.82
CA LYS A 166 -15.86 3.88 -0.04
C LYS A 166 -16.68 3.12 -1.06
N LEU A 167 -17.77 2.49 -0.63
CA LEU A 167 -18.67 1.73 -1.51
C LEU A 167 -19.35 2.64 -2.52
N GLU A 168 -19.88 3.79 -2.10
CA GLU A 168 -20.48 4.78 -2.98
C GLU A 168 -19.49 5.23 -4.06
N HIS A 169 -18.27 5.58 -3.65
CA HIS A 169 -17.22 6.00 -4.56
C HIS A 169 -16.84 4.89 -5.53
N TRP A 170 -16.61 3.66 -5.05
CA TRP A 170 -16.31 2.51 -5.92
C TRP A 170 -17.44 2.24 -6.92
N LEU A 171 -18.68 2.13 -6.46
CA LEU A 171 -19.84 1.90 -7.33
C LEU A 171 -20.00 3.00 -8.38
N LEU A 172 -19.79 4.26 -7.98
CA LEU A 172 -19.82 5.40 -8.89
C LEU A 172 -18.70 5.30 -9.94
N LYS A 173 -17.45 5.11 -9.52
CA LYS A 173 -16.31 5.02 -10.45
C LYS A 173 -16.43 3.79 -11.35
N THR A 174 -16.91 2.65 -10.85
CA THR A 174 -17.18 1.46 -11.65
C THR A 174 -18.17 1.76 -12.77
N ARG A 175 -19.29 2.44 -12.46
CA ARG A 175 -20.25 2.88 -13.48
C ARG A 175 -19.68 3.89 -14.47
N GLU A 176 -18.90 4.86 -14.01
CA GLU A 176 -18.31 5.88 -14.89
C GLU A 176 -17.27 5.30 -15.85
N TYR A 177 -16.38 4.46 -15.35
CA TYR A 177 -15.26 3.93 -16.13
C TYR A 177 -15.66 2.75 -17.04
N LEU A 178 -16.61 1.92 -16.61
CA LEU A 178 -17.10 0.81 -17.44
C LEU A 178 -18.35 1.16 -18.23
N THR A 179 -18.99 2.29 -17.95
CA THR A 179 -20.27 2.74 -18.51
C THR A 179 -21.50 1.95 -18.04
N VAL A 180 -22.70 2.53 -18.18
CA VAL A 180 -23.96 1.93 -17.72
C VAL A 180 -24.37 0.69 -18.51
N ASP A 181 -23.86 0.52 -19.73
CA ASP A 181 -24.24 -0.59 -20.59
C ASP A 181 -23.48 -1.88 -20.32
N HIS A 182 -22.37 -1.78 -19.60
CA HIS A 182 -21.51 -2.90 -19.28
C HIS A 182 -22.26 -3.98 -18.48
N PRO A 183 -22.19 -5.26 -18.88
CA PRO A 183 -22.91 -6.34 -18.20
C PRO A 183 -22.58 -6.42 -16.70
N GLY A 184 -21.30 -6.25 -16.35
CA GLY A 184 -20.89 -6.25 -14.95
C GLY A 184 -21.42 -5.07 -14.14
N VAL A 185 -21.63 -3.90 -14.76
CA VAL A 185 -22.27 -2.75 -14.11
C VAL A 185 -23.75 -3.00 -13.90
N LYS A 186 -24.45 -3.56 -14.90
CA LYS A 186 -25.86 -3.95 -14.79
C LYS A 186 -26.06 -5.00 -13.69
N MET A 187 -25.17 -5.98 -13.58
CA MET A 187 -25.18 -6.99 -12.51
C MET A 187 -24.95 -6.36 -11.13
N THR A 188 -24.01 -5.41 -11.05
CA THR A 188 -23.59 -4.79 -9.78
C THR A 188 -24.62 -3.79 -9.26
N LEU A 189 -25.12 -2.88 -10.10
CA LEU A 189 -26.03 -1.81 -9.67
C LEU A 189 -27.51 -2.16 -9.83
N GLY A 190 -27.86 -3.05 -10.76
CA GLY A 190 -29.25 -3.28 -11.14
C GLY A 190 -29.93 -1.96 -11.53
N LYS A 191 -30.97 -1.60 -10.78
CA LYS A 191 -31.75 -0.36 -10.97
C LYS A 191 -31.42 0.72 -9.94
N GLU A 192 -30.52 0.46 -9.00
CA GLU A 192 -30.22 1.36 -7.89
C GLU A 192 -29.15 2.40 -8.29
N SER A 193 -29.15 3.55 -7.60
CA SER A 193 -28.02 4.47 -7.66
C SER A 193 -26.85 3.95 -6.84
N PRO A 194 -25.58 4.33 -7.15
CA PRO A 194 -24.43 4.01 -6.31
C PRO A 194 -24.63 4.37 -4.83
N GLN A 195 -25.25 5.51 -4.55
CA GLN A 195 -25.57 6.00 -3.21
C GLN A 195 -26.63 5.13 -2.52
N GLY A 196 -27.74 4.85 -3.22
CA GLY A 196 -28.81 4.02 -2.68
C GLY A 196 -28.35 2.60 -2.37
N LEU A 197 -27.61 1.99 -3.31
CA LEU A 197 -27.06 0.65 -3.12
C LEU A 197 -26.08 0.62 -1.94
N ALA A 198 -25.10 1.52 -1.89
CA ALA A 198 -24.13 1.56 -0.79
C ALA A 198 -24.81 1.75 0.58
N ALA A 199 -25.76 2.69 0.68
CA ALA A 199 -26.51 2.93 1.91
C ALA A 199 -27.29 1.69 2.35
N ARG A 200 -27.98 1.01 1.42
CA ARG A 200 -28.72 -0.24 1.71
C ARG A 200 -27.79 -1.36 2.19
N LEU A 201 -26.64 -1.54 1.52
CA LEU A 201 -25.68 -2.58 1.87
C LEU A 201 -25.06 -2.34 3.24
N VAL A 202 -24.71 -1.09 3.57
CA VAL A 202 -24.06 -0.76 4.84
C VAL A 202 -25.05 -0.78 6.00
N THR A 203 -26.21 -0.15 5.86
CA THR A 203 -27.18 -0.04 6.96
C THR A 203 -27.92 -1.34 7.25
N GLY A 204 -28.13 -2.19 6.24
CA GLY A 204 -28.84 -3.45 6.39
C GLY A 204 -27.96 -4.64 6.77
N SER A 205 -26.63 -4.53 6.69
CA SER A 205 -25.74 -5.65 6.99
C SER A 205 -25.50 -5.81 8.49
N LYS A 206 -25.43 -7.06 8.92
CA LYS A 206 -25.14 -7.50 10.29
C LYS A 206 -23.69 -7.98 10.45
N LEU A 207 -22.88 -7.94 9.39
CA LEU A 207 -21.48 -8.38 9.43
C LEU A 207 -20.57 -7.51 10.32
N GLY A 208 -21.05 -6.36 10.80
CA GLY A 208 -20.36 -5.61 11.86
C GLY A 208 -20.25 -6.39 13.18
N ASP A 209 -21.12 -7.36 13.42
CA ASP A 209 -21.08 -8.25 14.58
C ASP A 209 -20.13 -9.45 14.31
N PRO A 210 -19.07 -9.64 15.11
CA PRO A 210 -18.23 -10.84 15.03
C PRO A 210 -19.01 -12.15 15.16
N ALA A 211 -20.08 -12.21 15.96
CA ALA A 211 -20.87 -13.42 16.14
C ALA A 211 -21.60 -13.84 14.87
N VAL A 212 -22.10 -12.87 14.08
CA VAL A 212 -22.71 -13.14 12.78
C VAL A 212 -21.67 -13.64 11.78
N ARG A 213 -20.47 -13.04 11.76
CA ARG A 213 -19.35 -13.51 10.93
C ARG A 213 -18.92 -14.94 11.29
N GLN A 214 -18.86 -15.26 12.59
CA GLN A 214 -18.58 -16.61 13.08
C GLN A 214 -19.64 -17.62 12.62
N ALA A 215 -20.93 -17.31 12.83
CA ALA A 215 -22.02 -18.20 12.44
C ALA A 215 -22.01 -18.52 10.93
N LEU A 216 -21.72 -17.53 10.08
CA LEU A 216 -21.59 -17.73 8.63
C LEU A 216 -20.34 -18.55 8.26
N TRP A 217 -19.24 -18.35 8.97
CA TRP A 217 -18.00 -19.11 8.73
C TRP A 217 -18.15 -20.60 9.09
N ASP A 218 -18.75 -20.88 10.25
CA ASP A 218 -18.96 -22.24 10.77
C ASP A 218 -20.04 -22.98 9.98
N GLY A 219 -21.14 -22.31 9.67
CA GLY A 219 -22.23 -22.88 8.88
C GLY A 219 -21.87 -23.11 7.41
N GLY A 220 -20.72 -22.61 6.95
CA GLY A 220 -20.16 -22.88 5.63
C GLY A 220 -21.07 -22.42 4.48
N LEU A 221 -20.98 -23.12 3.34
CA LEU A 221 -21.67 -22.71 2.11
C LEU A 221 -23.19 -22.62 2.29
N ALA A 222 -23.79 -23.57 3.01
CA ALA A 222 -25.24 -23.60 3.26
C ALA A 222 -25.71 -22.35 4.03
N ALA A 223 -25.01 -21.97 5.11
CA ALA A 223 -25.36 -20.78 5.88
C ALA A 223 -25.13 -19.48 5.10
N VAL A 224 -24.06 -19.42 4.29
CA VAL A 224 -23.79 -18.27 3.43
C VAL A 224 -24.88 -18.10 2.37
N GLU A 225 -25.27 -19.18 1.67
CA GLU A 225 -26.29 -19.12 0.61
C GLU A 225 -27.69 -18.81 1.15
N ALA A 226 -28.00 -19.27 2.36
CA ALA A 226 -29.25 -18.99 3.07
C ALA A 226 -29.29 -17.62 3.77
N SER A 227 -28.17 -16.90 3.83
CA SER A 227 -28.10 -15.61 4.54
C SER A 227 -28.92 -14.53 3.84
N ASP A 228 -29.76 -13.84 4.60
CA ASP A 228 -30.49 -12.65 4.15
C ASP A 228 -29.70 -11.34 4.35
N ASP A 229 -28.45 -11.41 4.79
CA ASP A 229 -27.59 -10.23 4.92
C ASP A 229 -27.39 -9.56 3.55
N PRO A 230 -27.74 -8.28 3.36
CA PRO A 230 -27.71 -7.65 2.05
C PRO A 230 -26.31 -7.59 1.43
N MET A 231 -25.25 -7.51 2.23
CA MET A 231 -23.87 -7.56 1.72
C MET A 231 -23.51 -8.98 1.25
N ILE A 232 -23.93 -10.02 1.96
CA ILE A 232 -23.73 -11.42 1.52
C ILE A 232 -24.52 -11.69 0.23
N ARG A 233 -25.80 -11.28 0.17
CA ARG A 233 -26.63 -11.42 -1.04
C ARG A 233 -26.00 -10.71 -2.24
N PHE A 234 -25.46 -9.51 -2.03
CA PHE A 234 -24.75 -8.76 -3.06
C PHE A 234 -23.52 -9.53 -3.58
N LEU A 235 -22.66 -10.01 -2.68
CA LEU A 235 -21.47 -10.78 -3.09
C LEU A 235 -21.82 -12.11 -3.78
N LEU A 236 -22.84 -12.83 -3.32
CA LEU A 236 -23.29 -14.06 -3.97
C LEU A 236 -23.72 -13.82 -5.42
N ALA A 237 -24.35 -12.68 -5.70
CA ALA A 237 -24.79 -12.30 -7.04
C ALA A 237 -23.65 -11.79 -7.93
N THR A 238 -22.65 -11.10 -7.36
CA THR A 238 -21.66 -10.36 -8.15
C THR A 238 -20.27 -10.98 -8.17
N GLU A 239 -19.89 -11.89 -7.28
CA GLU A 239 -18.48 -12.30 -7.16
C GLU A 239 -17.97 -13.19 -8.31
N ALA A 240 -18.88 -13.89 -9.00
CA ALA A 240 -18.53 -14.81 -10.08
C ALA A 240 -17.90 -14.08 -11.29
N GLN A 241 -18.38 -12.89 -11.65
CA GLN A 241 -17.78 -12.07 -12.73
C GLN A 241 -16.35 -11.65 -12.38
N GLY A 242 -16.09 -11.24 -11.13
CA GLY A 242 -14.75 -10.86 -10.68
C GLY A 242 -13.78 -12.04 -10.75
N ARG A 243 -14.21 -13.24 -10.32
CA ARG A 243 -13.40 -14.46 -10.44
C ARG A 243 -13.14 -14.87 -11.90
N ALA A 244 -14.09 -14.67 -12.79
CA ALA A 244 -13.88 -14.91 -14.22
C ALA A 244 -12.79 -13.99 -14.78
N LEU A 245 -12.82 -12.70 -14.42
CA LEU A 245 -11.79 -11.73 -14.79
C LEU A 245 -10.43 -12.07 -14.17
N LYS A 246 -10.38 -12.53 -12.91
CA LYS A 246 -9.14 -13.03 -12.27
C LYS A 246 -8.51 -14.14 -13.08
N LYS A 247 -9.29 -15.13 -13.52
CA LYS A 247 -8.77 -16.24 -14.33
C LYS A 247 -8.18 -15.76 -15.66
N VAL A 248 -8.84 -14.81 -16.32
CA VAL A 248 -8.33 -14.20 -17.56
C VAL A 248 -7.02 -13.45 -17.28
N TRP A 249 -7.00 -12.63 -16.23
CA TRP A 249 -5.82 -11.88 -15.83
C TRP A 249 -4.63 -12.77 -15.44
N GLU A 250 -4.87 -13.84 -14.69
CA GLU A 250 -3.84 -14.79 -14.29
C GLU A 250 -3.21 -15.49 -15.50
N SER A 251 -4.04 -15.95 -16.44
CA SER A 251 -3.57 -16.68 -17.61
C SER A 251 -2.92 -15.80 -18.68
N GLN A 252 -3.42 -14.59 -18.91
CA GLN A 252 -2.96 -13.73 -20.00
C GLN A 252 -1.96 -12.65 -19.57
N VAL A 253 -1.89 -12.35 -18.27
CA VAL A 253 -1.03 -11.29 -17.74
C VAL A 253 -0.07 -11.83 -16.69
N THR A 254 -0.58 -12.38 -15.59
CA THR A 254 0.27 -12.72 -14.44
C THR A 254 1.26 -13.84 -14.78
N ALA A 255 0.77 -15.00 -15.22
CA ALA A 255 1.61 -16.15 -15.57
C ALA A 255 2.68 -15.85 -16.64
N PRO A 256 2.37 -15.21 -17.79
CA PRO A 256 3.39 -14.90 -18.78
C PRO A 256 4.39 -13.84 -18.29
N VAL A 257 3.93 -12.82 -17.54
CA VAL A 257 4.83 -11.80 -16.97
C VAL A 257 5.77 -12.42 -15.93
N ASP A 258 5.27 -13.27 -15.04
CA ASP A 258 6.11 -13.91 -14.01
C ASP A 258 7.16 -14.82 -14.62
N SER A 259 6.77 -15.65 -15.59
CA SER A 259 7.69 -16.50 -16.36
C SER A 259 8.75 -15.69 -17.11
N ALA A 260 8.36 -14.58 -17.72
CA ALA A 260 9.29 -13.72 -18.43
C ALA A 260 10.21 -12.94 -17.47
N ALA A 261 9.68 -12.46 -16.35
CA ALA A 261 10.43 -11.76 -15.31
C ALA A 261 11.49 -12.67 -14.70
N GLU A 262 11.18 -13.95 -14.46
CA GLU A 262 12.16 -14.94 -14.02
C GLU A 262 13.31 -15.06 -15.02
N ARG A 263 13.00 -15.21 -16.32
CA ARG A 263 14.02 -15.31 -17.38
C ARG A 263 14.85 -14.03 -17.53
N ILE A 264 14.23 -12.85 -17.37
CA ILE A 264 14.95 -11.57 -17.35
C ILE A 264 15.86 -11.49 -16.11
N ALA A 265 15.42 -11.97 -14.94
CA ALA A 265 16.26 -12.03 -13.76
C ALA A 265 17.46 -12.98 -13.98
N GLN A 266 17.24 -14.15 -14.57
CA GLN A 266 18.32 -15.07 -14.94
C GLN A 266 19.32 -14.43 -15.92
N ALA A 267 18.84 -13.65 -16.91
CA ALA A 267 19.72 -12.86 -17.78
C ALA A 267 20.56 -11.85 -16.99
N ARG A 268 19.93 -11.10 -16.07
CA ARG A 268 20.62 -10.10 -15.25
C ARG A 268 21.72 -10.73 -14.40
N PHE A 269 21.45 -11.86 -13.74
CA PHE A 269 22.46 -12.57 -12.95
C PHE A 269 23.58 -13.16 -13.82
N ALA A 270 23.26 -13.73 -14.98
CA ALA A 270 24.28 -14.26 -15.89
C ALA A 270 25.24 -13.16 -16.40
N ILE A 271 24.73 -11.95 -16.62
CA ILE A 271 25.49 -10.84 -17.20
C ILE A 271 26.18 -9.96 -16.16
N TYR A 272 25.51 -9.67 -15.04
CA TYR A 272 26.00 -8.73 -14.02
C TYR A 272 26.49 -9.41 -12.74
N GLY A 273 26.28 -10.73 -12.59
CA GLY A 273 26.63 -11.47 -11.39
C GLY A 273 25.95 -10.90 -10.14
N GLU A 274 26.69 -10.87 -9.04
CA GLU A 274 26.22 -10.42 -7.71
C GLU A 274 26.27 -8.90 -7.53
N SER A 275 26.66 -8.13 -8.55
CA SER A 275 26.67 -6.66 -8.50
C SER A 275 25.27 -6.04 -8.52
N VAL A 276 24.23 -6.84 -8.79
CA VAL A 276 22.82 -6.45 -8.75
C VAL A 276 22.11 -7.15 -7.59
N TYR A 277 21.22 -6.42 -6.91
CA TYR A 277 20.41 -6.96 -5.82
C TYR A 277 19.00 -7.31 -6.30
N PRO A 278 18.34 -8.33 -5.71
CA PRO A 278 16.97 -8.68 -6.04
C PRO A 278 15.98 -7.64 -5.54
N ASP A 279 14.83 -7.52 -6.19
CA ASP A 279 13.72 -6.66 -5.74
C ASP A 279 13.25 -7.03 -4.33
N ALA A 280 12.68 -6.07 -3.60
CA ALA A 280 12.15 -6.30 -2.25
C ALA A 280 10.95 -7.26 -2.27
N THR A 281 10.97 -8.27 -1.40
CA THR A 281 9.93 -9.34 -1.33
C THR A 281 9.39 -9.56 0.09
N PHE A 282 9.41 -8.52 0.95
CA PHE A 282 9.17 -8.63 2.40
C PHE A 282 10.14 -9.59 3.13
N SER A 283 11.26 -9.91 2.50
CA SER A 283 12.41 -10.56 3.13
C SER A 283 13.32 -9.51 3.78
N LEU A 284 14.10 -9.93 4.78
CA LEU A 284 15.12 -9.08 5.42
C LEU A 284 16.14 -8.60 4.38
N ARG A 285 16.46 -7.30 4.39
CA ARG A 285 17.49 -6.66 3.56
C ARG A 285 18.36 -5.73 4.40
N LEU A 286 19.59 -5.52 3.94
CA LEU A 286 20.51 -4.53 4.49
C LEU A 286 20.80 -3.48 3.42
N SER A 287 20.68 -2.21 3.79
CA SER A 287 21.12 -1.08 2.97
C SER A 287 22.13 -0.29 3.79
N TYR A 288 23.25 0.11 3.20
CA TYR A 288 24.28 0.92 3.83
C TYR A 288 24.42 2.26 3.12
N GLY A 289 24.92 3.25 3.84
CA GLY A 289 25.03 4.61 3.34
C GLY A 289 25.71 5.54 4.33
N LYS A 290 25.60 6.84 4.08
CA LYS A 290 26.14 7.89 4.96
C LYS A 290 25.07 8.91 5.28
N VAL A 291 25.22 9.59 6.41
CA VAL A 291 24.41 10.78 6.74
C VAL A 291 24.73 11.86 5.72
N ALA A 292 23.71 12.37 5.03
CA ALA A 292 23.89 13.35 3.97
C ALA A 292 22.63 14.19 3.75
N GLY A 293 22.82 15.48 3.47
CA GLY A 293 21.80 16.36 2.93
C GLY A 293 21.63 16.17 1.42
N TRP A 294 20.83 17.00 0.76
CA TRP A 294 20.70 17.01 -0.71
C TRP A 294 20.48 18.43 -1.21
N THR A 295 20.48 18.62 -2.53
CA THR A 295 20.14 19.91 -3.15
C THR A 295 18.71 19.86 -3.67
N GLU A 296 17.82 20.64 -3.07
CA GLU A 296 16.42 20.78 -3.50
C GLU A 296 16.27 22.04 -4.37
N ARG A 297 16.08 21.85 -5.69
CA ARG A 297 15.85 22.97 -6.63
C ARG A 297 16.90 24.08 -6.50
N GLY A 298 18.16 23.69 -6.37
CA GLY A 298 19.30 24.61 -6.20
C GLY A 298 19.58 25.04 -4.76
N ASN A 299 18.71 24.71 -3.80
CA ASN A 299 18.92 25.05 -2.39
C ASN A 299 19.48 23.86 -1.60
N PRO A 300 20.58 24.03 -0.84
CA PRO A 300 21.09 22.97 0.00
C PRO A 300 20.12 22.70 1.16
N VAL A 301 19.76 21.43 1.33
CA VAL A 301 19.00 20.92 2.48
C VAL A 301 19.97 20.17 3.39
N PRO A 302 20.15 20.59 4.66
CA PRO A 302 21.10 19.96 5.56
C PRO A 302 20.65 18.56 5.99
N ALA A 303 21.61 17.74 6.43
CA ALA A 303 21.34 16.37 6.85
C ALA A 303 20.62 16.24 8.19
N PHE A 304 20.43 17.33 8.94
CA PHE A 304 19.94 17.30 10.32
C PHE A 304 18.88 18.38 10.55
N THR A 305 17.81 18.00 11.25
CA THR A 305 16.88 18.94 11.90
C THR A 305 17.15 18.96 13.41
N LYS A 306 16.64 19.99 14.09
CA LYS A 306 16.91 20.26 15.49
C LYS A 306 15.61 20.50 16.26
N VAL A 307 15.59 20.17 17.55
CA VAL A 307 14.42 20.35 18.43
C VAL A 307 13.92 21.79 18.46
N GLY A 308 14.80 22.79 18.41
CA GLY A 308 14.40 24.20 18.32
C GLY A 308 13.46 24.47 17.13
N GLY A 309 13.74 23.83 15.99
CA GLY A 309 12.95 24.00 14.77
C GLY A 309 11.51 23.48 14.86
N THR A 310 11.21 22.58 15.80
CA THR A 310 9.85 22.13 16.11
C THR A 310 9.02 23.26 16.71
N PHE A 311 9.61 24.05 17.60
CA PHE A 311 8.97 25.22 18.22
C PHE A 311 8.89 26.41 17.27
N ASP A 312 9.90 26.63 16.43
CA ASP A 312 9.90 27.72 15.45
C ASP A 312 8.80 27.57 14.39
N ARG A 313 8.36 26.34 14.11
CA ARG A 313 7.31 26.02 13.13
C ARG A 313 5.92 25.89 13.74
N ALA A 314 5.80 25.95 15.07
CA ALA A 314 4.53 25.73 15.75
C ALA A 314 3.57 26.90 15.47
N THR A 315 2.40 26.60 14.90
CA THR A 315 1.37 27.62 14.61
C THR A 315 0.23 27.63 15.61
N GLY A 316 0.12 26.59 16.45
CA GLY A 316 -1.04 26.35 17.31
C GLY A 316 -2.19 25.64 16.59
N GLU A 317 -2.10 25.46 15.28
CA GLU A 317 -3.15 24.86 14.44
C GLU A 317 -2.63 23.61 13.74
N ALA A 318 -3.49 22.59 13.59
CA ALA A 318 -3.12 21.37 12.88
C ALA A 318 -2.67 21.67 11.43
N PRO A 319 -1.61 21.00 10.90
CA PRO A 319 -0.82 19.93 11.52
C PRO A 319 0.40 20.42 12.33
N PHE A 320 0.58 21.72 12.54
CA PHE A 320 1.70 22.33 13.28
C PHE A 320 1.30 22.75 14.71
N ALA A 321 0.24 22.16 15.25
CA ALA A 321 -0.15 22.29 16.65
C ALA A 321 0.69 21.33 17.50
N LEU A 322 1.63 21.87 18.28
CA LEU A 322 2.37 21.05 19.23
C LEU A 322 1.46 20.62 20.39
N PRO A 323 1.57 19.37 20.88
CA PRO A 323 0.82 18.94 22.04
C PRO A 323 1.27 19.71 23.29
N LYS A 324 0.35 19.91 24.23
CA LYS A 324 0.60 20.63 25.48
C LYS A 324 1.82 20.10 26.25
N SER A 325 2.05 18.78 26.23
CA SER A 325 3.22 18.16 26.85
C SER A 325 4.56 18.69 26.31
N TRP A 326 4.66 18.98 25.02
CA TRP A 326 5.87 19.56 24.42
C TRP A 326 6.00 21.05 24.75
N LEU A 327 4.89 21.80 24.72
CA LEU A 327 4.87 23.22 25.05
C LEU A 327 5.31 23.47 26.51
N ASP A 328 4.74 22.70 27.45
CA ASP A 328 5.02 22.82 28.88
C ASP A 328 6.48 22.47 29.23
N ASN A 329 7.14 21.65 28.41
CA ASN A 329 8.51 21.19 28.65
C ASN A 329 9.55 21.86 27.73
N ARG A 330 9.20 22.89 26.95
CA ARG A 330 10.12 23.59 26.04
C ARG A 330 11.43 24.02 26.70
N ALA A 331 11.35 24.62 27.90
CA ALA A 331 12.53 25.11 28.62
C ALA A 331 13.46 23.99 29.13
N ARG A 332 12.96 22.75 29.23
CA ARG A 332 13.75 21.58 29.65
C ARG A 332 14.48 20.95 28.47
N LEU A 333 13.98 21.13 27.25
CA LEU A 333 14.52 20.55 26.02
C LEU A 333 15.72 21.35 25.51
N ASN A 334 16.77 20.65 25.08
CA ASN A 334 17.90 21.25 24.41
C ASN A 334 17.56 21.53 22.94
N ALA A 335 17.46 22.81 22.58
CA ALA A 335 17.13 23.23 21.23
C ALA A 335 18.11 22.73 20.15
N ALA A 336 19.37 22.41 20.52
CA ALA A 336 20.40 21.92 19.62
C ALA A 336 20.41 20.39 19.43
N THR A 337 19.58 19.65 20.16
CA THR A 337 19.43 18.19 19.99
C THR A 337 18.97 17.90 18.57
N VAL A 338 19.59 16.91 17.94
CA VAL A 338 19.17 16.41 16.62
C VAL A 338 17.80 15.77 16.76
N PHE A 339 16.85 16.24 15.97
CA PHE A 339 15.51 15.64 15.91
C PHE A 339 15.52 14.53 14.88
N ASP A 340 15.49 14.89 13.60
CA ASP A 340 15.58 13.97 12.49
C ASP A 340 16.91 14.17 11.75
N TYR A 341 17.30 13.14 11.00
CA TYR A 341 18.43 13.20 10.09
C TYR A 341 18.17 12.39 8.84
N THR A 342 18.93 12.68 7.79
CA THR A 342 18.81 12.01 6.50
C THR A 342 20.06 11.23 6.13
N THR A 343 19.86 10.09 5.45
CA THR A 343 20.94 9.24 4.97
C THR A 343 20.76 8.85 3.51
N THR A 344 21.82 8.36 2.88
CA THR A 344 21.80 7.82 1.51
C THR A 344 21.33 6.37 1.45
N ASN A 345 20.80 5.78 2.53
CA ASN A 345 20.28 4.41 2.47
C ASN A 345 19.11 4.34 1.47
N ASP A 346 19.02 3.20 0.78
CA ASP A 346 17.93 2.86 -0.12
C ASP A 346 16.84 2.10 0.65
N ILE A 347 15.67 2.73 0.79
CA ILE A 347 14.51 2.17 1.50
C ILE A 347 13.26 2.26 0.63
N ILE A 348 12.28 1.42 0.94
CA ILE A 348 10.95 1.45 0.33
C ILE A 348 9.88 1.13 1.38
N GLY A 349 8.60 1.14 0.97
CA GLY A 349 7.50 0.71 1.85
C GLY A 349 7.77 -0.67 2.45
N GLY A 350 7.66 -0.77 3.77
CA GLY A 350 8.07 -1.94 4.56
C GLY A 350 9.27 -1.66 5.47
N ASN A 351 10.06 -0.61 5.21
CA ASN A 351 11.20 -0.24 6.05
C ASN A 351 10.86 0.66 7.25
N SER A 352 9.65 1.21 7.35
CA SER A 352 9.27 2.05 8.51
C SER A 352 9.45 1.29 9.82
N GLY A 353 10.18 1.89 10.77
CA GLY A 353 10.58 1.28 12.03
C GLY A 353 11.94 0.55 12.00
N SER A 354 12.61 0.47 10.84
CA SER A 354 13.93 -0.19 10.75
C SER A 354 14.97 0.55 11.60
N PRO A 355 15.79 -0.15 12.40
CA PRO A 355 16.88 0.47 13.15
C PRO A 355 17.95 1.00 12.18
N VAL A 356 18.40 2.22 12.40
CA VAL A 356 19.59 2.77 11.75
C VAL A 356 20.77 2.54 12.69
N ILE A 357 21.81 1.89 12.18
CA ILE A 357 22.94 1.40 12.97
C ILE A 357 24.22 2.08 12.48
N ASP A 358 25.10 2.50 13.40
CA ASP A 358 26.40 3.07 13.07
C ASP A 358 27.48 2.01 12.80
N ALA A 359 28.70 2.45 12.47
CA ALA A 359 29.83 1.56 12.17
C ALA A 359 30.30 0.72 13.37
N GLN A 360 29.82 1.00 14.59
CA GLN A 360 30.11 0.24 15.81
C GLN A 360 28.95 -0.69 16.21
N GLY A 361 27.90 -0.81 15.38
CA GLY A 361 26.75 -1.66 15.69
C GLY A 361 25.76 -1.02 16.67
N ARG A 362 25.85 0.29 16.93
CA ARG A 362 24.94 0.98 17.87
C ARG A 362 23.74 1.55 17.12
N VAL A 363 22.55 1.43 17.71
CA VAL A 363 21.33 2.06 17.18
C VAL A 363 21.43 3.57 17.36
N ILE A 364 21.35 4.30 16.25
CA ILE A 364 21.42 5.78 16.22
C ILE A 364 20.09 6.43 15.85
N GLY A 365 19.13 5.66 15.36
CA GLY A 365 17.78 6.13 15.05
C GLY A 365 16.86 5.04 14.50
N ALA A 366 15.68 5.45 14.05
CA ALA A 366 14.73 4.59 13.37
C ALA A 366 14.25 5.27 12.07
N ALA A 367 14.35 4.55 10.94
CA ALA A 367 13.84 5.03 9.66
C ALA A 367 12.31 5.09 9.70
N PHE A 368 11.71 6.19 9.24
CA PHE A 368 10.25 6.35 9.25
C PHE A 368 9.66 6.83 7.92
N ASP A 369 10.42 7.55 7.10
CA ASP A 369 9.99 8.02 5.78
C ASP A 369 11.19 8.16 4.83
N GLY A 370 10.92 8.51 3.59
CA GLY A 370 11.92 9.02 2.65
C GLY A 370 11.53 10.41 2.14
N ASN A 371 12.48 11.15 1.57
CA ASN A 371 12.16 12.43 0.95
C ASN A 371 11.33 12.24 -0.33
N ILE A 372 10.79 13.33 -0.90
CA ILE A 372 9.87 13.24 -2.05
C ILE A 372 10.49 12.51 -3.26
N HIS A 373 11.81 12.64 -3.46
CA HIS A 373 12.55 12.00 -4.55
C HIS A 373 12.64 10.48 -4.39
N SER A 374 12.69 9.98 -3.15
CA SER A 374 12.75 8.54 -2.88
C SER A 374 11.46 7.79 -3.22
N LEU A 375 10.35 8.50 -3.48
CA LEU A 375 9.08 7.87 -3.87
C LEU A 375 9.17 7.18 -5.25
N GLY A 376 10.12 7.58 -6.08
CA GLY A 376 10.50 6.89 -7.32
C GLY A 376 11.30 5.59 -7.11
N GLY A 377 11.72 5.30 -5.88
CA GLY A 377 12.59 4.17 -5.50
C GLY A 377 12.06 2.80 -5.94
N ALA A 378 10.75 2.66 -6.15
CA ALA A 378 10.15 1.45 -6.72
C ALA A 378 10.63 1.14 -8.16
N TYR A 379 11.17 2.14 -8.87
CA TYR A 379 11.69 1.98 -10.22
C TYR A 379 13.19 2.22 -10.31
N GLY A 380 13.78 3.01 -9.41
CA GLY A 380 15.21 3.22 -9.38
C GLY A 380 15.66 4.13 -8.26
N TYR A 381 16.91 3.95 -7.84
CA TYR A 381 17.57 4.74 -6.81
C TYR A 381 18.48 5.78 -7.45
N ASP A 382 18.41 7.02 -6.97
CA ASP A 382 19.31 8.12 -7.32
C ASP A 382 20.03 8.61 -6.05
N GLY A 383 21.33 8.34 -5.97
CA GLY A 383 22.14 8.70 -4.80
C GLY A 383 22.34 10.20 -4.60
N GLU A 384 22.12 11.02 -5.62
CA GLU A 384 22.27 12.48 -5.50
C GLU A 384 21.12 13.09 -4.70
N VAL A 385 19.90 12.62 -4.92
CA VAL A 385 18.68 13.23 -4.37
C VAL A 385 17.90 12.33 -3.41
N ASN A 386 17.96 11.00 -3.51
CA ASN A 386 17.17 10.12 -2.65
C ASN A 386 17.72 10.12 -1.23
N ARG A 387 16.86 10.37 -0.25
CA ARG A 387 17.22 10.33 1.17
C ARG A 387 16.22 9.53 1.98
N THR A 388 16.76 8.62 2.80
CA THR A 388 16.04 8.04 3.93
C THR A 388 15.95 9.07 5.04
N VAL A 389 14.79 9.20 5.68
CA VAL A 389 14.54 10.05 6.85
C VAL A 389 14.40 9.18 8.09
N ALA A 390 15.20 9.48 9.11
CA ALA A 390 15.21 8.77 10.37
C ALA A 390 15.10 9.74 11.55
N VAL A 391 14.39 9.30 12.60
CA VAL A 391 14.33 10.00 13.88
C VAL A 391 15.55 9.60 14.71
N SER A 392 16.19 10.57 15.36
CA SER A 392 17.40 10.33 16.17
C SER A 392 17.08 9.75 17.54
N THR A 393 17.90 8.79 17.98
CA THR A 393 17.91 8.32 19.37
C THR A 393 18.14 9.44 20.38
N ALA A 394 18.78 10.54 19.98
CA ALA A 394 19.01 11.71 20.84
C ALA A 394 17.69 12.36 21.25
N VAL A 395 16.80 12.70 20.30
CA VAL A 395 15.48 13.27 20.62
C VAL A 395 14.56 12.25 21.25
N ILE A 396 14.63 10.97 20.86
CA ILE A 396 13.83 9.91 21.49
C ILE A 396 14.14 9.84 22.99
N THR A 397 15.42 9.74 23.34
CA THR A 397 15.85 9.65 24.73
C THR A 397 15.47 10.91 25.51
N GLU A 398 15.71 12.08 24.92
CA GLU A 398 15.39 13.35 25.56
C GLU A 398 13.89 13.54 25.78
N ALA A 399 13.05 13.20 24.80
CA ALA A 399 11.60 13.29 24.91
C ALA A 399 11.04 12.30 25.92
N LEU A 400 11.53 11.05 25.94
CA LEU A 400 11.12 10.05 26.92
C LEU A 400 11.32 10.56 28.36
N VAL A 401 12.48 11.12 28.67
CA VAL A 401 12.76 11.66 30.02
C VAL A 401 12.00 12.96 30.27
N LYS A 402 12.13 13.95 29.38
CA LYS A 402 11.76 15.34 29.69
C LYS A 402 10.33 15.70 29.34
N VAL A 403 9.72 15.01 28.38
CA VAL A 403 8.34 15.28 27.94
C VAL A 403 7.38 14.23 28.52
N TYR A 404 7.80 12.97 28.54
CA TYR A 404 6.92 11.85 28.88
C TYR A 404 7.18 11.22 30.27
N GLY A 405 8.27 11.57 30.96
CA GLY A 405 8.58 11.06 32.31
C GLY A 405 8.87 9.55 32.36
N MET A 406 9.45 9.00 31.29
CA MET A 406 9.68 7.58 31.07
C MET A 406 11.11 7.15 31.43
N ASP A 407 11.61 7.58 32.59
CA ASP A 407 12.98 7.30 33.05
C ASP A 407 13.28 5.80 33.17
N GLY A 408 12.30 5.00 33.60
CA GLY A 408 12.45 3.54 33.72
C GLY A 408 12.74 2.87 32.38
N LEU A 409 12.02 3.27 31.32
CA LEU A 409 12.23 2.75 29.97
C LEU A 409 13.61 3.16 29.44
N VAL A 410 14.06 4.38 29.70
CA VAL A 410 15.38 4.83 29.25
C VAL A 410 16.51 4.06 29.96
N LYS A 411 16.34 3.76 31.26
CA LYS A 411 17.28 2.90 32.00
C LYS A 411 17.37 1.50 31.40
N GLU A 412 16.22 0.88 31.13
CA GLU A 412 16.14 -0.42 30.46
C GLU A 412 16.84 -0.40 29.10
N LEU A 413 16.52 0.56 28.24
CA LEU A 413 17.10 0.68 26.89
C LEU A 413 18.61 0.98 26.89
N THR A 414 19.11 1.66 27.91
CA THR A 414 20.53 2.05 28.01
C THR A 414 21.36 1.10 28.87
N GLY A 415 20.74 0.09 29.47
CA GLY A 415 21.41 -0.87 30.37
C GLY A 415 21.99 -0.23 31.62
N LYS A 416 21.32 0.79 32.18
CA LYS A 416 21.79 1.61 33.31
C LYS A 416 20.92 1.53 34.55
#